data_AF-A0AAV1NXD0-F1
#
_entry.id   AF-A0AAV1NXD0-F1
#
_cell.length_a   1.000
_cell.length_b   1.000
_cell.length_c   1.000
_cell.angle_alpha   90.00
_cell.angle_beta   90.00
_cell.angle_gamma   90.00
#
_symmetry.space_group_name_H-M   'P 1'
#
loop_
_entity.id
_entity.type
_entity.pdbx_description
1 polymer ?
#
loop_
_entity_poly.entity_id
_entity_poly.type
_entity_poly.pdbx_seq_one_letter_code
_entity_poly.pdbx_strand_id
1 'polypeptide(L)'
;MANFHFYFASCVLLLTLSWRTSTGLPVRTLDAENCAQCSVLFKSLLLNITELLNNDLLCYGIRSDKVALRSNAETVLTCAPALTQNSGCIMQRNSPFSESECLRNIMKDLGYYAAAIDSYFNFPLRRSEEEKSLLKPTLGMIQTLRKVCLLCMCRRGRKPYKVTES
;
A
#
# COMPACT_ATOMS: atom_id res chain seq x y z
N MET A 1 -10.86 -21.57 60.07
CA MET A 1 -11.18 -20.23 59.54
C MET A 1 -10.02 -19.54 58.81
N ALA A 2 -8.88 -20.20 58.51
CA ALA A 2 -7.75 -19.58 57.79
C ALA A 2 -7.82 -19.69 56.25
N ASN A 3 -8.63 -20.63 55.72
CA ASN A 3 -8.73 -20.90 54.28
C ASN A 3 -9.52 -19.82 53.50
N PHE A 4 -10.51 -19.18 54.13
CA PHE A 4 -11.30 -18.12 53.50
C PHE A 4 -10.48 -16.83 53.29
N HIS A 5 -9.57 -16.51 54.21
CA HIS A 5 -8.72 -15.32 54.11
C HIS A 5 -7.67 -15.44 52.98
N PHE A 6 -7.14 -16.65 52.74
CA PHE A 6 -6.19 -16.90 51.65
C PHE A 6 -6.83 -16.77 50.27
N TYR A 7 -8.06 -17.28 50.10
CA TYR A 7 -8.82 -17.13 48.85
C TYR A 7 -9.14 -15.67 48.56
N PHE A 8 -9.55 -14.92 49.60
CA PHE A 8 -9.90 -13.51 49.44
C PHE A 8 -8.66 -12.66 49.07
N ALA A 9 -7.51 -12.92 49.68
CA ALA A 9 -6.25 -12.25 49.35
C ALA A 9 -5.78 -12.56 47.92
N SER A 10 -5.92 -13.82 47.48
CA SER A 10 -5.59 -14.24 46.10
C SER A 10 -6.50 -13.57 45.06
N CYS A 11 -7.80 -13.49 45.33
CA CYS A 11 -8.76 -12.80 44.46
C CYS A 11 -8.49 -11.30 44.35
N VAL A 12 -8.13 -10.63 45.46
CA VAL A 12 -7.78 -9.20 45.44
C VAL A 12 -6.48 -8.96 44.68
N LEU A 13 -5.47 -9.82 44.84
CA LEU A 13 -4.21 -9.74 44.08
C LEU A 13 -4.42 -9.87 42.57
N LEU A 14 -5.27 -10.81 42.13
CA LEU A 14 -5.63 -10.97 40.71
C LEU A 14 -6.37 -9.74 40.15
N LEU A 15 -7.24 -9.11 40.94
CA LEU A 15 -7.94 -7.89 40.55
C LEU A 15 -6.99 -6.69 40.43
N THR A 16 -5.97 -6.58 41.31
CA THR A 16 -4.94 -5.52 41.21
C THR A 16 -3.97 -5.72 40.04
N LEU A 17 -3.64 -6.97 39.67
CA LEU A 17 -2.82 -7.25 38.48
C LEU A 17 -3.58 -6.92 37.17
N SER A 18 -4.89 -7.08 37.19
CA SER A 18 -5.76 -6.80 36.04
C SER A 18 -5.99 -5.30 35.80
N TRP A 19 -5.66 -4.43 36.77
CA TRP A 19 -5.89 -2.98 36.67
C TRP A 19 -4.93 -2.25 35.70
N ARG A 20 -3.86 -2.91 35.25
CA ARG A 20 -3.13 -2.50 34.05
C ARG A 20 -3.86 -3.04 32.80
N THR A 21 -5.15 -2.72 32.67
CA THR A 21 -5.81 -2.84 31.38
C THR A 21 -5.13 -1.84 30.46
N SER A 22 -4.28 -2.37 29.58
CA SER A 22 -3.84 -1.68 28.38
C SER A 22 -5.08 -1.08 27.73
N THR A 23 -5.25 0.24 27.83
CA THR A 23 -6.18 1.00 27.01
C THR A 23 -5.64 1.01 25.59
N GLY A 24 -5.65 -0.15 24.94
CA GLY A 24 -5.55 -0.30 23.50
C GLY A 24 -6.91 0.03 22.90
N LEU A 25 -7.39 1.25 23.13
CA LEU A 25 -8.51 1.77 22.36
C LEU A 25 -8.01 1.85 20.91
N PRO A 26 -8.74 1.36 19.90
CA PRO A 26 -8.36 1.63 18.53
C PRO A 26 -8.44 3.14 18.36
N VAL A 27 -7.28 3.80 18.37
CA VAL A 27 -7.19 5.20 17.99
C VAL A 27 -7.78 5.26 16.59
N ARG A 28 -9.00 5.78 16.46
CA ARG A 28 -9.56 6.13 15.16
C ARG A 28 -8.72 7.28 14.63
N THR A 29 -7.62 6.91 14.01
CA THR A 29 -6.82 7.83 13.24
C THR A 29 -7.58 8.03 11.92
N LEU A 30 -7.90 9.27 11.61
CA LEU A 30 -8.34 9.72 10.28
C LEU A 30 -7.40 9.16 9.16
N ASP A 31 -6.16 8.82 9.53
CA ASP A 31 -5.15 8.18 8.69
C ASP A 31 -5.45 6.72 8.30
N ALA A 32 -6.10 5.92 9.15
CA ALA A 32 -6.46 4.54 8.79
C ALA A 32 -7.49 4.51 7.66
N GLU A 33 -8.38 5.50 7.62
CA GLU A 33 -9.37 5.68 6.56
C GLU A 33 -8.70 6.07 5.24
N ASN A 34 -7.76 7.02 5.24
CA ASN A 34 -6.98 7.39 4.05
C ASN A 34 -6.13 6.22 3.52
N CYS A 35 -5.50 5.44 4.41
CA CYS A 35 -4.76 4.24 4.01
C CYS A 35 -5.69 3.11 3.52
N ALA A 36 -6.92 3.01 4.03
CA ALA A 36 -7.93 2.09 3.51
C ALA A 36 -8.44 2.53 2.12
N GLN A 37 -8.51 3.83 1.86
CA GLN A 37 -8.85 4.35 0.53
C GLN A 37 -7.78 3.98 -0.51
N CYS A 38 -6.50 3.90 -0.13
CA CYS A 38 -5.44 3.48 -1.05
C CYS A 38 -5.67 2.08 -1.64
N SER A 39 -6.06 1.11 -0.82
CA SER A 39 -6.28 -0.26 -1.31
C SER A 39 -7.48 -0.32 -2.27
N VAL A 40 -8.54 0.44 -1.97
CA VAL A 40 -9.72 0.57 -2.84
C VAL A 40 -9.33 1.20 -4.17
N LEU A 41 -8.59 2.31 -4.15
CA LEU A 41 -8.13 3.00 -5.36
C LEU A 41 -7.20 2.14 -6.22
N PHE A 42 -6.28 1.38 -5.60
CA PHE A 42 -5.43 0.44 -6.33
C PHE A 42 -6.25 -0.67 -6.99
N LYS A 43 -7.24 -1.21 -6.28
CA LYS A 43 -8.17 -2.20 -6.85
C LYS A 43 -8.92 -1.62 -8.04
N SER A 44 -9.45 -0.40 -7.93
CA SER A 44 -10.11 0.29 -9.04
C SER A 44 -9.19 0.50 -10.23
N LEU A 45 -7.93 0.89 -10.00
CA LEU A 45 -6.94 1.05 -11.05
C LEU A 45 -6.66 -0.29 -11.76
N LEU A 46 -6.48 -1.38 -11.02
CA LEU A 46 -6.25 -2.71 -11.61
C LEU A 46 -7.41 -3.16 -12.48
N LEU A 47 -8.66 -2.98 -12.01
CA LEU A 47 -9.85 -3.31 -12.79
C LEU A 47 -9.93 -2.47 -14.07
N ASN A 48 -9.68 -1.16 -13.98
CA ASN A 48 -9.71 -0.28 -15.15
C ASN A 48 -8.61 -0.64 -16.16
N ILE A 49 -7.39 -0.93 -15.71
CA ILE A 49 -6.30 -1.39 -16.59
C ILE A 49 -6.69 -2.71 -17.26
N THR A 50 -7.30 -3.64 -16.52
CA THR A 50 -7.73 -4.93 -17.07
C THR A 50 -8.76 -4.73 -18.18
N GLU A 51 -9.73 -3.84 -17.97
CA GLU A 51 -10.71 -3.46 -18.98
C GLU A 51 -10.07 -2.79 -20.20
N LEU A 52 -9.12 -1.88 -19.99
CA LEU A 52 -8.38 -1.22 -21.06
C LEU A 52 -7.54 -2.18 -21.90
N LEU A 53 -6.92 -3.18 -21.27
CA LEU A 53 -6.14 -4.20 -21.98
C LEU A 53 -7.03 -5.12 -22.83
N ASN A 54 -8.31 -5.27 -22.48
CA ASN A 54 -9.28 -5.99 -23.30
C ASN A 54 -9.86 -5.13 -24.45
N ASN A 55 -9.44 -3.86 -24.57
CA ASN A 55 -9.92 -2.96 -25.61
C ASN A 55 -8.98 -2.95 -26.82
N ASP A 56 -9.51 -3.34 -27.98
CA ASP A 56 -8.76 -3.44 -29.24
C ASP A 56 -8.23 -2.09 -29.77
N LEU A 57 -8.73 -0.97 -29.26
CA LEU A 57 -8.35 0.37 -29.74
C LEU A 57 -6.94 0.76 -29.31
N LEU A 58 -6.49 0.37 -28.11
CA LEU A 58 -5.19 0.78 -27.56
C LEU A 58 -4.04 -0.14 -27.99
N CYS A 59 -4.33 -1.38 -28.33
CA CYS A 59 -3.32 -2.38 -28.70
C CYS A 59 -3.17 -2.57 -30.21
N TYR A 60 -3.79 -1.70 -31.02
CA TYR A 60 -3.76 -1.81 -32.46
C TYR A 60 -2.32 -1.70 -33.01
N GLY A 61 -1.85 -2.73 -33.72
CA GLY A 61 -0.53 -2.76 -34.34
C GLY A 61 0.62 -3.21 -33.44
N ILE A 62 0.37 -3.53 -32.17
CA ILE A 62 1.37 -4.16 -31.30
C ILE A 62 1.46 -5.64 -31.67
N ARG A 63 2.52 -6.04 -32.35
CA ARG A 63 2.76 -7.44 -32.78
C ARG A 63 3.59 -8.25 -31.79
N SER A 64 4.13 -7.62 -30.74
CA SER A 64 5.01 -8.26 -29.77
C SER A 64 4.34 -8.41 -28.42
N ASP A 65 4.41 -9.61 -27.88
CA ASP A 65 4.11 -9.99 -26.50
C ASP A 65 5.22 -9.58 -25.51
N LYS A 66 6.37 -9.14 -26.02
CA LYS A 66 7.55 -8.77 -25.23
C LYS A 66 7.58 -7.27 -24.98
N VAL A 67 7.19 -6.87 -23.77
CA VAL A 67 7.36 -5.50 -23.29
C VAL A 67 8.69 -5.41 -22.55
N ALA A 68 9.60 -4.56 -23.05
CA ALA A 68 10.77 -4.15 -22.29
C ALA A 68 10.30 -3.23 -21.16
N LEU A 69 10.26 -3.75 -19.93
CA LEU A 69 9.91 -2.96 -18.76
C LEU A 69 10.99 -1.88 -18.57
N ARG A 70 10.64 -0.63 -18.88
CA ARG A 70 11.55 0.52 -18.70
C ARG A 70 11.55 1.07 -17.28
N SER A 71 10.60 0.65 -16.42
CA SER A 71 10.73 0.91 -14.99
C SER A 71 11.91 0.10 -14.48
N ASN A 72 12.82 0.77 -13.78
CA ASN A 72 13.90 0.10 -13.08
C ASN A 72 13.27 -1.06 -12.30
N ALA A 73 13.76 -2.29 -12.46
CA ALA A 73 13.24 -3.48 -11.76
C ALA A 73 13.30 -3.38 -10.22
N GLU A 74 13.73 -2.24 -9.69
CA GLU A 74 13.64 -1.79 -8.29
C GLU A 74 12.30 -2.13 -7.64
N THR A 75 11.14 -1.88 -8.27
CA THR A 75 9.85 -2.23 -7.65
C THR A 75 9.70 -3.74 -7.47
N VAL A 76 10.03 -4.53 -8.50
CA VAL A 76 9.95 -5.99 -8.41
C VAL A 76 10.92 -6.53 -7.36
N LEU A 77 12.16 -6.02 -7.33
CA LEU A 77 13.18 -6.46 -6.39
C LEU A 77 12.84 -6.10 -4.93
N THR A 78 12.33 -4.89 -4.69
CA THR A 78 12.04 -4.41 -3.34
C THR A 78 10.68 -4.89 -2.82
N CYS A 79 9.70 -5.09 -3.71
CA CYS A 79 8.36 -5.54 -3.32
C CYS A 79 8.17 -7.06 -3.37
N ALA A 80 9.07 -7.81 -4.01
CA ALA A 80 8.96 -9.27 -4.04
C ALA A 80 9.12 -9.85 -2.63
N PRO A 81 8.26 -10.82 -2.25
CA PRO A 81 8.49 -11.59 -1.03
C PRO A 81 9.84 -12.33 -1.15
N ALA A 82 10.61 -12.34 -0.06
CA ALA A 82 11.88 -13.04 -0.03
C ALA A 82 11.65 -14.55 -0.29
N LEU A 83 12.21 -15.07 -1.40
CA LEU A 83 12.02 -16.45 -1.87
C LEU A 83 12.37 -17.53 -0.83
N THR A 84 13.13 -17.17 0.21
CA THR A 84 13.68 -18.10 1.21
C THR A 84 12.85 -18.24 2.48
N GLN A 85 11.70 -17.58 2.59
CA GLN A 85 10.84 -17.69 3.78
C GLN A 85 9.60 -18.52 3.46
N ASN A 86 9.54 -19.74 4.04
CA ASN A 86 8.33 -20.56 4.11
C ASN A 86 7.13 -19.66 4.41
N SER A 87 6.05 -19.81 3.63
CA SER A 87 4.82 -19.01 3.66
C SER A 87 3.98 -19.17 4.95
N GLY A 88 4.61 -19.52 6.07
CA GLY A 88 3.97 -19.50 7.38
C GLY A 88 3.90 -18.06 7.90
N CYS A 89 2.76 -17.65 8.43
CA CYS A 89 2.56 -16.38 9.14
C CYS A 89 3.30 -16.34 10.51
N ILE A 90 4.47 -16.96 10.61
CA ILE A 90 5.38 -16.80 11.75
C ILE A 90 6.20 -15.56 11.43
N MET A 91 5.86 -14.46 12.11
CA MET A 91 6.50 -13.15 11.97
C MET A 91 8.02 -13.26 12.15
N GLN A 92 8.77 -13.51 11.07
CA GLN A 92 10.22 -13.40 11.10
C GLN A 92 10.56 -11.92 11.33
N ARG A 93 11.16 -11.62 12.48
CA ARG A 93 11.57 -10.26 12.86
C ARG A 93 12.69 -9.69 11.98
N ASN A 94 13.32 -10.50 11.13
CA ASN A 94 14.49 -10.16 10.32
C ASN A 94 14.22 -10.32 8.81
N SER A 95 13.06 -9.88 8.32
CA SER A 95 12.83 -9.84 6.89
C SER A 95 13.67 -8.73 6.25
N PRO A 96 14.36 -8.99 5.11
CA PRO A 96 14.98 -7.93 4.32
C PRO A 96 13.95 -7.02 3.63
N PHE A 97 12.65 -7.36 3.70
CA PHE A 97 11.58 -6.57 3.11
C PHE A 97 11.41 -5.22 3.81
N SER A 98 11.43 -4.16 3.03
CA SER A 98 11.14 -2.80 3.48
C SER A 98 9.86 -2.30 2.81
N GLU A 99 8.77 -2.25 3.58
CA GLU A 99 7.47 -1.77 3.09
C GLU A 99 7.56 -0.33 2.55
N SER A 100 8.29 0.54 3.26
CA SER A 100 8.46 1.94 2.87
C SER A 100 9.24 2.09 1.56
N GLU A 101 10.25 1.24 1.35
CA GLU A 101 11.03 1.23 0.12
C GLU A 101 10.23 0.67 -1.06
N CYS A 102 9.49 -0.41 -0.84
CA CYS A 102 8.58 -0.97 -1.84
C CYS A 102 7.55 0.07 -2.28
N LEU A 103 6.85 0.70 -1.34
CA LEU A 103 5.85 1.71 -1.66
C LEU A 103 6.47 2.96 -2.33
N ARG A 104 7.70 3.34 -1.98
CA ARG A 104 8.43 4.42 -2.66
C ARG A 104 8.64 4.12 -4.13
N ASN A 105 9.05 2.88 -4.44
CA ASN A 105 9.28 2.44 -5.82
C ASN A 105 7.95 2.35 -6.59
N ILE A 106 6.86 1.87 -5.96
CA ILE A 106 5.50 1.93 -6.53
C ILE A 106 5.10 3.37 -6.89
N MET A 107 5.35 4.35 -6.02
CA MET A 107 5.01 5.76 -6.30
C MET A 107 5.85 6.34 -7.45
N LYS A 108 7.10 5.89 -7.60
CA LYS A 108 7.96 6.24 -8.75
C LYS A 108 7.40 5.67 -10.05
N ASP A 109 6.96 4.42 -10.05
CA ASP A 109 6.33 3.78 -11.21
C ASP A 109 5.02 4.47 -11.61
N LEU A 110 4.15 4.78 -10.64
CA LEU A 110 2.93 5.55 -10.90
C LEU A 110 3.25 6.93 -11.50
N GLY A 111 4.34 7.56 -11.07
CA GLY A 111 4.82 8.81 -11.65
C GLY A 111 5.26 8.68 -13.09
N TYR A 112 6.03 7.62 -13.40
CA TYR A 112 6.45 7.29 -14.75
C TYR A 112 5.25 7.03 -15.68
N TYR A 113 4.30 6.19 -15.26
CA TYR A 113 3.13 5.87 -16.09
C TYR A 113 2.21 7.06 -16.31
N ALA A 114 2.04 7.94 -15.30
CA ALA A 114 1.31 9.18 -15.50
C ALA A 114 1.96 10.05 -16.60
N ALA A 115 3.28 10.21 -16.57
CA ALA A 115 4.01 10.96 -17.59
C ALA A 115 3.99 10.28 -18.97
N ALA A 116 4.02 8.95 -19.01
CA ALA A 116 3.94 8.19 -20.26
C ALA A 116 2.57 8.34 -20.93
N ILE A 117 1.47 8.24 -20.17
CA ILE A 117 0.11 8.46 -20.68
C ILE A 117 -0.07 9.91 -21.12
N ASP A 118 0.42 10.87 -20.35
CA ASP A 118 0.36 12.29 -20.72
C ASP A 118 1.15 12.59 -21.99
N SER A 119 2.35 12.02 -22.12
CA SER A 119 3.14 12.10 -23.34
C SER A 119 2.42 11.47 -24.52
N TYR A 120 1.74 10.33 -24.34
CA TYR A 120 0.95 9.68 -25.38
C TYR A 120 -0.15 10.59 -25.95
N PHE A 121 -0.80 11.40 -25.10
CA PHE A 121 -1.81 12.36 -25.55
C PHE A 121 -1.28 13.48 -26.47
N ASN A 122 0.03 13.72 -26.44
CA ASN A 122 0.71 14.72 -27.26
C ASN A 122 1.21 14.16 -28.60
N PHE A 123 1.15 12.84 -28.82
CA PHE A 123 1.51 12.24 -30.11
C PHE A 123 0.36 12.29 -31.11
N PRO A 124 0.63 12.22 -32.43
CA PRO A 124 -0.39 12.03 -33.44
C PRO A 124 -1.09 10.67 -33.26
N LEU A 125 -2.24 10.69 -32.61
CA LEU A 125 -3.06 9.51 -32.34
C LEU A 125 -3.93 9.17 -33.56
N ARG A 126 -4.09 7.87 -33.83
CA ARG A 126 -4.91 7.40 -34.96
C ARG A 126 -6.39 7.71 -34.71
N ARG A 127 -6.85 7.51 -33.47
CA ARG A 127 -8.21 7.82 -33.01
C ARG A 127 -8.14 8.68 -31.75
N SER A 128 -7.76 9.95 -31.95
CA SER A 128 -7.40 10.86 -30.86
C SER A 128 -8.48 10.96 -29.78
N GLU A 129 -9.75 11.16 -30.13
CA GLU A 129 -10.80 11.33 -29.12
C GLU A 129 -11.13 10.03 -28.41
N GLU A 130 -11.23 8.92 -29.13
CA GLU A 130 -11.56 7.62 -28.54
C GLU A 130 -10.43 7.15 -27.62
N GLU A 131 -9.18 7.18 -28.07
CA GLU A 131 -8.01 6.75 -27.30
C GLU A 131 -7.81 7.64 -26.05
N LYS A 132 -7.99 8.97 -26.18
CA LYS A 132 -7.94 9.89 -25.03
C LYS A 132 -9.07 9.64 -24.05
N SER A 133 -10.29 9.42 -24.53
CA SER A 133 -11.45 9.17 -23.66
C SER A 133 -11.29 7.89 -22.83
N LEU A 134 -10.66 6.86 -23.40
CA LEU A 134 -10.36 5.60 -22.70
C LEU A 134 -9.26 5.77 -21.63
N LEU A 135 -8.20 6.53 -21.93
CA LEU A 135 -7.05 6.65 -21.03
C LEU A 135 -7.19 7.74 -19.96
N LYS A 136 -8.01 8.77 -20.20
CA LYS A 136 -8.24 9.87 -19.23
C LYS A 136 -8.67 9.37 -17.83
N PRO A 137 -9.61 8.41 -17.69
CA PRO A 137 -9.96 7.82 -16.40
C PRO A 137 -8.75 7.20 -15.67
N THR A 138 -7.94 6.40 -16.37
CA THR A 138 -6.72 5.80 -15.79
C THR A 138 -5.73 6.86 -15.33
N LEU A 139 -5.49 7.90 -16.15
CA LEU A 139 -4.60 8.99 -15.76
C LEU A 139 -5.09 9.68 -14.48
N GLY A 140 -6.40 9.96 -14.40
CA GLY A 140 -7.01 10.55 -13.19
C GLY A 140 -6.89 9.65 -11.96
N MET A 141 -7.07 8.35 -12.11
CA MET A 141 -6.88 7.38 -11.02
C MET A 141 -5.43 7.34 -10.52
N ILE A 142 -4.45 7.29 -11.44
CA ILE A 142 -3.02 7.31 -11.09
C ILE A 142 -2.65 8.59 -10.34
N GLN A 143 -3.12 9.75 -10.82
CA GLN A 143 -2.89 11.03 -10.15
C GLN A 143 -3.52 11.09 -8.74
N THR A 144 -4.72 10.53 -8.59
CA THR A 144 -5.42 10.46 -7.29
C THR A 144 -4.69 9.54 -6.32
N LEU A 145 -4.29 8.35 -6.78
CA LEU A 145 -3.51 7.39 -5.99
C LEU A 145 -2.21 8.00 -5.46
N ARG A 146 -1.47 8.72 -6.31
CA ARG A 146 -0.24 9.39 -5.87
C ARG A 146 -0.54 10.38 -4.74
N LYS A 147 -1.56 11.23 -4.88
CA LYS A 147 -1.93 12.22 -3.86
C LYS A 147 -2.36 11.56 -2.54
N VAL A 148 -3.29 10.61 -2.59
CA VAL A 148 -3.88 9.98 -1.40
C VAL A 148 -2.87 9.06 -0.70
N CYS A 149 -2.08 8.30 -1.46
CA CYS A 149 -1.15 7.32 -0.87
C CYS A 149 0.19 7.91 -0.44
N LEU A 150 0.63 9.03 -1.02
CA LEU A 150 1.76 9.79 -0.46
C LEU A 150 1.45 10.29 0.97
N LEU A 151 0.20 10.67 1.25
CA LEU A 151 -0.21 11.11 2.59
C LEU A 151 -0.14 9.98 3.62
N CYS A 152 -0.56 8.76 3.25
CA CYS A 152 -0.42 7.56 4.07
C CYS A 152 1.07 7.23 4.36
N MET A 153 1.96 7.48 3.40
CA MET A 153 3.40 7.19 3.47
C MET A 153 4.19 8.14 4.38
N CYS A 154 3.87 9.43 4.38
CA CYS A 154 4.61 10.46 5.14
C CYS A 154 4.58 10.30 6.67
N ARG A 155 3.69 9.46 7.23
CA ARG A 155 3.57 9.27 8.69
C ARG A 155 4.02 7.92 9.22
N ARG A 156 4.08 6.86 8.40
CA ARG A 156 4.71 5.59 8.83
C ARG A 156 6.23 5.70 9.04
N GLY A 157 6.87 6.73 8.46
CA GLY A 157 8.29 7.03 8.65
C GLY A 157 8.64 7.74 9.97
N ARG A 158 7.66 8.22 10.76
CA ARG A 158 7.93 8.76 12.09
C ARG A 158 8.01 7.63 13.11
N LYS A 159 9.21 7.12 13.38
CA LYS A 159 9.46 6.43 14.66
C LYS A 159 9.03 7.38 15.79
N PRO A 160 8.27 6.91 16.80
CA PRO A 160 8.01 7.74 17.96
C PRO A 160 9.35 8.09 18.61
N TYR A 161 9.61 9.39 18.74
CA TYR A 161 10.72 9.89 19.54
C TYR A 161 10.52 9.34 20.96
N LYS A 162 11.37 8.40 21.39
CA LYS A 162 11.38 7.99 22.79
C LYS A 162 11.91 9.18 23.58
N VAL A 163 11.00 9.88 24.26
CA VAL A 163 11.38 10.74 25.38
C VAL A 163 11.79 9.80 26.50
N THR A 164 13.10 9.59 26.65
CA THR A 164 13.68 9.07 27.88
C THR A 164 13.72 10.21 28.86
N GLU A 165 12.78 10.25 29.80
CA GLU A 165 12.95 10.99 31.05
C GLU A 165 13.69 10.10 32.05
N SER A 166 14.82 10.64 32.49
CA SER A 166 15.74 10.17 33.53
C SER A 166 15.29 10.59 34.92
#